data_AF-A0A1G0CFK4-F1
#
_entry.id   AF-A0A1G0CFK4-F1
#
_cell.length_a   1.000
_cell.length_b   1.000
_cell.length_c   1.000
_cell.angle_alpha   90.00
_cell.angle_beta   90.00
_cell.angle_gamma   90.00
#
_symmetry.space_group_name_H-M   'P 1'
#
loop_
_entity.id
_entity.type
_entity.pdbx_description
1 polymer ?
#
loop_
_entity_poly.entity_id
_entity_poly.type
_entity_poly.pdbx_seq_one_letter_code
_entity_poly.pdbx_strand_id
1 'polypeptide(L)'
;MCGFLRNGTVKINQLLSVGKTILLSISFFATFSLTAQTDWNVSFKPMMEKQPLVLNQIYTIKQDTFRIETLRFYISNISFLNEGKTVFTESAGYHLIDAEDSASYQIAFYSPKKLTYDQIQFNVGIDSVTNVAGVMGGDLDPTKGMYWSWQSGYINFKLEGWNPKSTARKHEFQYHLGGYMTPYSALGTVRIMFDKKQSNHEITVQLALFLEQLNVTELPAIMSPGDRAVELSEILPTIFSAK
;
A
#
# COMPACT_ATOMS: atom_id res chain seq x y z
N MET A 1 -45.37 22.57 76.81
CA MET A 1 -45.78 23.08 75.48
C MET A 1 -45.22 24.47 75.35
N CYS A 2 -44.13 24.57 74.59
CA CYS A 2 -43.22 25.71 74.60
C CYS A 2 -43.49 26.59 73.37
N GLY A 3 -43.60 27.90 73.59
CA GLY A 3 -43.51 28.91 72.55
C GLY A 3 -42.76 30.11 73.14
N PHE A 4 -41.95 30.79 72.32
CA PHE A 4 -41.89 32.26 72.19
C PHE A 4 -40.74 32.71 71.26
N LEU A 5 -41.13 33.49 70.24
CA LEU A 5 -40.53 34.67 69.56
C LEU A 5 -39.01 34.96 69.47
N ARG A 6 -38.63 35.33 68.22
CA ARG A 6 -37.82 36.47 67.70
C ARG A 6 -36.27 36.55 67.83
N ASN A 7 -35.66 36.77 66.64
CA ASN A 7 -34.57 37.67 66.20
C ASN A 7 -33.32 37.93 67.08
N GLY A 8 -32.12 37.81 66.47
CA GLY A 8 -30.89 38.46 66.96
C GLY A 8 -29.59 38.14 66.21
N THR A 9 -29.14 39.11 65.40
CA THR A 9 -27.79 39.59 65.00
C THR A 9 -26.45 38.87 65.29
N VAL A 10 -25.55 39.08 64.33
CA VAL A 10 -24.11 38.76 64.11
C VAL A 10 -23.10 39.34 65.14
N LYS A 11 -21.96 38.64 65.37
CA LYS A 11 -20.52 39.11 65.36
C LYS A 11 -19.58 38.01 65.91
N ILE A 12 -18.61 37.45 65.18
CA ILE A 12 -17.28 37.92 64.71
C ILE A 12 -16.15 37.85 65.77
N ASN A 13 -15.14 37.02 65.43
CA ASN A 13 -13.70 36.99 65.76
C ASN A 13 -13.19 36.66 67.18
N GLN A 14 -12.28 35.68 67.27
CA GLN A 14 -10.82 35.84 67.48
C GLN A 14 -10.15 34.44 67.56
N LEU A 15 -9.29 34.07 66.61
CA LEU A 15 -7.81 34.17 66.62
C LEU A 15 -7.11 33.14 67.53
N LEU A 16 -6.21 32.33 66.94
CA LEU A 16 -4.89 31.84 67.41
C LEU A 16 -4.47 30.69 66.47
N SER A 17 -3.60 30.95 65.48
CA SER A 17 -2.13 30.78 65.56
C SER A 17 -1.70 29.31 65.65
N VAL A 18 -0.96 28.84 64.63
CA VAL A 18 0.38 28.23 64.70
C VAL A 18 0.62 27.46 63.39
N GLY A 19 1.71 27.81 62.69
CA GLY A 19 1.97 27.41 61.32
C GLY A 19 2.49 25.99 61.10
N LYS A 20 2.76 25.68 59.83
CA LYS A 20 3.82 24.76 59.39
C LYS A 20 3.96 24.80 57.87
N THR A 21 5.18 25.13 57.45
CA THR A 21 5.90 24.56 56.30
C THR A 21 5.26 24.72 54.92
N ILE A 22 5.75 25.71 54.16
CA ILE A 22 5.60 25.75 52.70
C ILE A 22 6.45 24.61 52.12
N LEU A 23 5.80 23.52 51.70
CA LEU A 23 6.43 22.51 50.85
C LEU A 23 6.40 23.04 49.41
N LEU A 24 7.53 23.51 48.89
CA LEU A 24 7.67 23.72 47.44
C LEU A 24 7.70 22.34 46.77
N SER A 25 6.57 21.92 46.22
CA SER A 25 6.51 20.80 45.28
C SER A 25 7.14 21.23 43.96
N ILE A 26 8.41 20.87 43.75
CA ILE A 26 9.03 20.94 42.42
C ILE A 26 8.41 19.81 41.60
N SER A 27 7.37 20.15 40.83
CA SER A 27 6.87 19.27 39.77
C SER A 27 7.95 19.17 38.71
N PHE A 28 8.74 18.09 38.77
CA PHE A 28 9.61 17.67 37.68
C PHE A 28 8.70 17.22 36.53
N PHE A 29 8.32 18.17 35.68
CA PHE A 29 7.78 17.86 34.36
C PHE A 29 8.91 17.21 33.57
N ALA A 30 9.02 15.88 33.66
CA ALA A 30 9.79 15.10 32.71
C ALA A 30 9.12 15.32 31.35
N THR A 31 9.68 16.23 30.55
CA THR A 31 9.37 16.34 29.14
C THR A 31 9.83 15.04 28.50
N PHE A 32 8.93 14.06 28.40
CA PHE A 32 9.09 12.98 27.45
C PHE A 32 9.06 13.64 26.07
N SER A 33 10.24 13.86 25.50
CA SER A 33 10.35 14.09 24.07
C SER A 33 9.83 12.82 23.39
N LEU A 34 8.58 12.83 22.93
CA LEU A 34 8.11 11.89 21.93
C LEU A 34 8.95 12.17 20.67
N THR A 35 10.03 11.43 20.48
CA THR A 35 10.63 11.30 19.15
C THR A 35 9.84 10.23 18.41
N ALA A 36 8.64 10.57 17.96
CA ALA A 36 8.09 10.04 16.72
C ALA A 36 8.26 11.21 15.73
N GLN A 37 8.78 11.05 14.52
CA GLN A 37 8.28 10.13 13.51
C GLN A 37 9.16 10.33 12.27
N THR A 38 9.84 9.29 11.77
CA THR A 38 10.39 9.36 10.40
C THR A 38 9.33 8.76 9.47
N ASP A 39 8.52 9.63 8.88
CA ASP A 39 7.68 9.30 7.73
C ASP A 39 8.58 9.28 6.50
N TRP A 40 8.87 8.09 5.96
CA TRP A 40 9.28 8.00 4.57
C TRP A 40 8.21 7.26 3.78
N ASN A 41 8.01 7.75 2.56
CA ASN A 41 7.04 7.18 1.64
C ASN A 41 7.79 6.52 0.50
N VAL A 42 7.33 5.33 0.14
CA VAL A 42 7.66 4.73 -1.15
C VAL A 42 6.46 4.96 -2.04
N SER A 43 6.70 5.56 -3.21
CA SER A 43 5.64 5.80 -4.18
C SER A 43 5.75 4.83 -5.34
N PHE A 44 4.63 4.22 -5.72
CA PHE A 44 4.48 3.36 -6.89
C PHE A 44 3.67 4.13 -7.94
N LYS A 45 4.34 4.61 -8.99
CA LYS A 45 3.70 5.46 -10.00
C LYS A 45 3.54 4.71 -11.32
N PRO A 46 2.30 4.36 -11.73
CA PRO A 46 2.04 3.86 -13.06
C PRO A 46 2.44 4.86 -14.14
N MET A 47 3.25 4.41 -15.08
CA MET A 47 3.78 5.22 -16.18
C MET A 47 3.52 4.53 -17.52
N MET A 48 3.29 5.36 -18.54
CA MET A 48 3.30 4.97 -19.94
C MET A 48 4.40 5.74 -20.67
N GLU A 49 5.40 5.02 -21.14
CA GLU A 49 6.68 5.58 -21.62
C GLU A 49 7.22 6.67 -20.68
N LYS A 50 7.16 7.95 -21.10
CA LYS A 50 7.68 9.09 -20.33
C LYS A 50 6.60 9.85 -19.56
N GLN A 51 5.34 9.42 -19.63
CA GLN A 51 4.20 10.13 -19.06
C GLN A 51 3.52 9.29 -17.97
N PRO A 52 2.93 9.91 -16.94
CA PRO A 52 2.05 9.20 -16.02
C PRO A 52 0.91 8.50 -16.78
N LEU A 53 0.49 7.33 -16.28
CA LEU A 53 -0.71 6.68 -16.78
C LEU A 53 -1.93 7.54 -16.50
N VAL A 54 -2.77 7.70 -17.53
CA VAL A 54 -4.09 8.32 -17.47
C VAL A 54 -5.07 7.30 -18.03
N LEU A 55 -6.02 6.86 -17.20
CA LEU A 55 -7.03 5.90 -17.63
C LEU A 55 -7.89 6.49 -18.76
N ASN A 56 -8.38 5.62 -19.63
CA ASN A 56 -9.19 5.92 -20.82
C ASN A 56 -8.48 6.75 -21.91
N GLN A 57 -7.22 7.10 -21.74
CA GLN A 57 -6.41 7.69 -22.80
C GLN A 57 -5.94 6.61 -23.79
N ILE A 58 -5.87 6.99 -25.08
CA ILE A 58 -5.28 6.16 -26.14
C ILE A 58 -3.76 6.32 -26.13
N TYR A 59 -3.06 5.19 -26.08
CA TYR A 59 -1.61 5.09 -26.16
C TYR A 59 -1.21 4.30 -27.40
N THR A 60 -0.16 4.76 -28.07
CA THR A 60 0.46 4.03 -29.18
C THR A 60 1.82 3.50 -28.73
N ILE A 61 2.00 2.18 -28.74
CA ILE A 61 3.20 1.50 -28.26
C ILE A 61 3.66 0.57 -29.38
N LYS A 62 4.87 0.78 -29.93
CA LYS A 62 5.42 -0.02 -31.06
C LYS A 62 4.41 -0.31 -32.19
N GLN A 63 3.66 0.70 -32.62
CA GLN A 63 2.64 0.61 -33.68
C GLN A 63 1.36 -0.16 -33.30
N ASP A 64 1.19 -0.53 -32.04
CA ASP A 64 -0.07 -1.02 -31.48
C ASP A 64 -0.78 0.08 -30.68
N THR A 65 -2.07 -0.08 -30.44
CA THR A 65 -2.92 0.90 -29.77
C THR A 65 -3.61 0.28 -28.57
N PHE A 66 -3.44 0.91 -27.41
CA PHE A 66 -4.07 0.48 -26.16
C PHE A 66 -4.83 1.64 -25.52
N ARG A 67 -6.02 1.33 -25.01
CA ARG A 67 -6.70 2.16 -24.01
C ARG A 67 -6.74 1.36 -22.71
N ILE A 68 -6.14 1.89 -21.66
CA ILE A 68 -6.17 1.24 -20.34
C ILE A 68 -7.37 1.78 -19.57
N GLU A 69 -8.25 0.89 -19.13
CA GLU A 69 -9.50 1.25 -18.45
C GLU A 69 -9.41 0.92 -16.96
N THR A 70 -8.75 -0.18 -16.61
CA THR A 70 -8.48 -0.60 -15.22
C THR A 70 -7.01 -0.96 -15.07
N LEU A 71 -6.36 -0.47 -14.02
CA LEU A 71 -5.10 -1.00 -13.51
C LEU A 71 -5.16 -1.09 -11.99
N ARG A 72 -4.98 -2.30 -11.45
CA ARG A 72 -4.85 -2.54 -10.01
C ARG A 72 -3.81 -3.62 -9.74
N PHE A 73 -3.01 -3.49 -8.69
CA PHE A 73 -2.07 -4.54 -8.32
C PHE A 73 -1.70 -4.50 -6.84
N TYR A 74 -1.39 -5.68 -6.31
CA TYR A 74 -0.94 -5.81 -4.93
C TYR A 74 0.57 -5.68 -4.82
N ILE A 75 1.02 -4.89 -3.85
CA ILE A 75 2.39 -4.88 -3.34
C ILE A 75 2.38 -5.47 -1.94
N SER A 76 3.24 -6.45 -1.67
CA SER A 76 3.31 -7.08 -0.34
C SER A 76 4.74 -7.36 0.10
N ASN A 77 4.92 -7.70 1.38
CA ASN A 77 6.18 -8.14 1.96
C ASN A 77 7.34 -7.15 1.68
N ILE A 78 7.08 -5.86 1.90
CA ILE A 78 8.04 -4.81 1.65
C ILE A 78 9.17 -4.88 2.70
N SER A 79 10.40 -4.89 2.21
CA SER A 79 11.62 -4.93 3.02
C SER A 79 12.67 -3.99 2.46
N PHE A 80 13.44 -3.40 3.35
CA PHE A 80 14.52 -2.48 3.03
C PHE A 80 15.82 -3.15 3.42
N LEU A 81 16.79 -3.13 2.51
CA LEU A 81 18.08 -3.78 2.69
C LEU A 81 19.21 -2.76 2.53
N ASN A 82 20.27 -2.96 3.31
CA ASN A 82 21.53 -2.24 3.18
C ASN A 82 22.64 -3.26 2.95
N GLU A 83 23.31 -3.19 1.80
CA GLU A 83 24.41 -4.11 1.45
C GLU A 83 23.97 -5.59 1.56
N GLY A 84 22.76 -5.86 1.08
CA GLY A 84 22.15 -7.20 1.07
C GLY A 84 21.60 -7.69 2.42
N LYS A 85 21.69 -6.90 3.50
CA LYS A 85 21.12 -7.25 4.81
C LYS A 85 19.82 -6.50 5.05
N THR A 86 18.76 -7.21 5.42
CA THR A 86 17.49 -6.60 5.80
C THR A 86 17.65 -5.72 7.04
N VAL A 87 17.33 -4.44 6.89
CA VAL A 87 17.36 -3.44 7.97
C VAL A 87 15.96 -3.07 8.45
N PHE A 88 14.93 -3.33 7.63
CA PHE A 88 13.54 -3.15 7.98
C PHE A 88 12.66 -4.10 7.17
N THR A 89 11.59 -4.57 7.78
CA THR A 89 10.52 -5.33 7.12
C THR A 89 9.20 -4.79 7.65
N GLU A 90 8.30 -4.50 6.73
CA GLU A 90 6.96 -4.12 7.08
C GLU A 90 6.22 -5.29 7.74
N SER A 91 5.58 -5.04 8.89
CA SER A 91 4.77 -6.05 9.55
C SER A 91 3.44 -6.23 8.81
N ALA A 92 3.27 -7.38 8.12
CA ALA A 92 2.01 -7.82 7.50
C ALA A 92 1.39 -6.81 6.50
N GLY A 93 2.25 -6.09 5.75
CA GLY A 93 1.81 -5.12 4.76
C GLY A 93 1.40 -5.76 3.43
N TYR A 94 0.15 -5.55 3.06
CA TYR A 94 -0.37 -5.73 1.70
C TYR A 94 -1.03 -4.41 1.32
N HIS A 95 -0.64 -3.89 0.16
CA HIS A 95 -1.08 -2.59 -0.32
C HIS A 95 -1.69 -2.76 -1.69
N LEU A 96 -2.92 -2.26 -1.86
CA LEU A 96 -3.52 -2.21 -3.18
C LEU A 96 -3.14 -0.90 -3.85
N ILE A 97 -2.40 -0.98 -4.95
CA ILE A 97 -2.22 0.17 -5.84
C ILE A 97 -3.35 0.14 -6.86
N ASP A 98 -4.14 1.21 -6.91
CA ASP A 98 -5.28 1.38 -7.80
C ASP A 98 -5.12 2.65 -8.63
N ALA A 99 -5.12 2.52 -9.96
CA ALA A 99 -4.97 3.66 -10.85
C ALA A 99 -6.13 4.67 -10.81
N GLU A 100 -7.29 4.27 -10.29
CA GLU A 100 -8.42 5.16 -10.03
C GLU A 100 -8.24 5.95 -8.72
N ASP A 101 -7.39 5.49 -7.80
CA ASP A 101 -7.11 6.13 -6.52
C ASP A 101 -5.62 6.51 -6.40
N SER A 102 -5.30 7.73 -6.82
CA SER A 102 -3.92 8.24 -6.75
C SER A 102 -3.34 8.31 -5.32
N ALA A 103 -4.16 8.27 -4.27
CA ALA A 103 -3.66 8.22 -2.89
C ALA A 103 -3.04 6.85 -2.58
N SER A 104 -3.54 5.79 -3.20
CA SER A 104 -3.01 4.42 -3.07
C SER A 104 -1.55 4.28 -3.54
N TYR A 105 -1.08 5.21 -4.38
CA TYR A 105 0.28 5.19 -4.91
C TYR A 105 1.35 5.42 -3.84
N GLN A 106 0.99 5.94 -2.67
CA GLN A 106 1.93 6.24 -1.60
C GLN A 106 1.74 5.27 -0.43
N ILE A 107 2.82 4.56 -0.09
CA ILE A 107 2.87 3.71 1.10
C ILE A 107 3.80 4.39 2.11
N ALA A 108 3.23 4.73 3.27
CA ALA A 108 3.95 5.34 4.37
C ALA A 108 4.49 4.27 5.33
N PHE A 109 5.73 4.44 5.76
CA PHE A 109 6.36 3.55 6.72
C PHE A 109 6.77 4.30 7.98
N TYR A 110 6.59 3.64 9.11
CA TYR A 110 6.97 4.15 10.42
C TYR A 110 8.12 3.33 10.98
N SER A 111 9.19 4.02 11.38
CA SER A 111 10.30 3.40 12.11
C SER A 111 10.72 4.27 13.28
N PRO A 112 11.12 3.65 14.41
CA PRO A 112 11.64 4.38 15.55
C PRO A 112 13.04 4.99 15.30
N LYS A 113 13.73 4.58 14.23
CA LYS A 113 15.08 5.05 13.90
C LYS A 113 15.20 5.38 12.41
N LYS A 114 16.06 6.34 12.09
CA LYS A 114 16.47 6.63 10.72
C LYS A 114 17.05 5.35 10.09
N LEU A 115 16.48 4.91 8.98
CA LEU A 115 17.02 3.79 8.21
C LEU A 115 18.03 4.29 7.17
N THR A 116 19.08 3.51 7.00
CA THR A 116 20.00 3.59 5.86
C THR A 116 19.82 2.31 5.06
N TYR A 117 19.51 2.43 3.77
CA TYR A 117 19.31 1.30 2.87
C TYR A 117 19.73 1.70 1.45
N ASP A 118 20.09 0.71 0.63
CA ASP A 118 20.41 0.85 -0.79
C ASP A 118 19.51 0.00 -1.69
N GLN A 119 18.58 -0.77 -1.10
CA GLN A 119 17.67 -1.62 -1.84
C GLN A 119 16.29 -1.67 -1.16
N ILE A 120 15.24 -1.62 -1.99
CA ILE A 120 13.88 -1.98 -1.59
C ILE A 120 13.52 -3.29 -2.29
N GLN A 121 13.00 -4.23 -1.53
CA GLN A 121 12.48 -5.51 -1.99
C GLN A 121 11.01 -5.60 -1.63
N PHE A 122 10.20 -6.12 -2.55
CA PHE A 122 8.78 -6.36 -2.32
C PHE A 122 8.29 -7.46 -3.27
N ASN A 123 7.08 -7.94 -3.01
CA ASN A 123 6.38 -8.84 -3.90
C ASN A 123 5.32 -8.10 -4.71
N VAL A 124 5.09 -8.55 -5.94
CA VAL A 124 3.90 -8.21 -6.73
C VAL A 124 2.94 -9.38 -6.60
N GLY A 125 1.86 -9.15 -5.85
CA GLY A 125 0.89 -10.17 -5.48
C GLY A 125 0.85 -10.55 -4.00
N ILE A 126 0.01 -11.53 -3.68
CA ILE A 126 -0.28 -12.01 -2.32
C ILE A 126 0.25 -13.43 -2.14
N ASP A 127 0.88 -13.71 -1.01
CA ASP A 127 1.48 -15.02 -0.71
C ASP A 127 0.43 -16.11 -0.42
N SER A 128 0.89 -17.36 -0.40
CA SER A 128 0.05 -18.54 -0.20
C SER A 128 -0.61 -18.60 1.17
N VAL A 129 0.11 -18.21 2.23
CA VAL A 129 -0.43 -18.25 3.61
C VAL A 129 -1.59 -17.28 3.74
N THR A 130 -1.44 -16.08 3.19
CA THR A 130 -2.49 -15.05 3.18
C THR A 130 -3.70 -15.47 2.37
N ASN A 131 -3.49 -16.04 1.17
CA ASN A 131 -4.61 -16.56 0.37
C ASN A 131 -5.40 -17.65 1.11
N VAL A 132 -4.71 -18.58 1.78
CA VAL A 132 -5.33 -19.68 2.54
C VAL A 132 -6.07 -19.16 3.78
N ALA A 133 -5.67 -18.03 4.36
CA ALA A 133 -6.38 -17.39 5.46
C ALA A 133 -7.78 -16.87 5.06
N GLY A 134 -8.07 -16.79 3.76
CA GLY A 134 -9.37 -16.43 3.20
C GLY A 134 -9.54 -14.93 3.02
N VAL A 135 -10.81 -14.50 2.96
CA VAL A 135 -11.17 -13.11 2.71
C VAL A 135 -10.82 -12.23 3.92
N MET A 136 -10.09 -11.14 3.64
CA MET A 136 -9.71 -10.12 4.62
C MET A 136 -10.31 -8.75 4.24
N GLY A 137 -10.27 -7.79 5.16
CA GLY A 137 -10.70 -6.41 4.90
C GLY A 137 -9.55 -5.50 4.43
N GLY A 138 -9.79 -4.18 4.44
CA GLY A 138 -8.78 -3.19 4.06
C GLY A 138 -8.43 -3.29 2.58
N ASP A 139 -7.14 -3.36 2.24
CA ASP A 139 -6.70 -3.49 0.85
C ASP A 139 -7.02 -4.85 0.23
N LEU A 140 -7.25 -5.85 1.06
CA LEU A 140 -7.65 -7.19 0.65
C LEU A 140 -9.18 -7.37 0.59
N ASP A 141 -9.96 -6.30 0.74
CA ASP A 141 -11.42 -6.36 0.68
C ASP A 141 -11.90 -6.77 -0.74
N PRO A 142 -12.64 -7.88 -0.89
CA PRO A 142 -13.13 -8.35 -2.19
C PRO A 142 -14.01 -7.36 -2.94
N THR A 143 -14.63 -6.39 -2.26
CA THR A 143 -15.42 -5.33 -2.89
C THR A 143 -14.59 -4.43 -3.80
N LYS A 144 -13.25 -4.41 -3.62
CA LYS A 144 -12.29 -3.75 -4.52
C LYS A 144 -12.09 -4.52 -5.85
N GLY A 145 -12.76 -5.67 -6.01
CA GLY A 145 -12.78 -6.46 -7.24
C GLY A 145 -11.50 -7.25 -7.49
N MET A 146 -10.65 -7.41 -6.48
CA MET A 146 -9.33 -8.05 -6.58
C MET A 146 -9.29 -9.46 -5.98
N TYR A 147 -10.45 -10.11 -5.88
CA TYR A 147 -10.60 -11.47 -5.38
C TYR A 147 -11.54 -12.28 -6.27
N TRP A 148 -11.12 -13.48 -6.65
CA TRP A 148 -11.93 -14.42 -7.41
C TRP A 148 -12.77 -15.28 -6.47
N SER A 149 -14.10 -15.16 -6.55
CA SER A 149 -15.02 -15.93 -5.71
C SER A 149 -15.19 -17.39 -6.16
N TRP A 150 -15.03 -17.70 -7.45
CA TRP A 150 -15.28 -19.04 -7.99
C TRP A 150 -14.13 -20.03 -7.76
N GLN A 151 -12.89 -19.54 -7.69
CA GLN A 151 -11.70 -20.38 -7.43
C GLN A 151 -11.02 -20.03 -6.09
N SER A 152 -11.50 -19.00 -5.40
CA SER A 152 -10.98 -18.50 -4.12
C SER A 152 -9.50 -18.12 -4.18
N GLY A 153 -9.22 -16.87 -4.51
CA GLY A 153 -7.86 -16.33 -4.46
C GLY A 153 -7.76 -14.89 -4.91
N TYR A 154 -6.72 -14.20 -4.46
CA TYR A 154 -6.45 -12.82 -4.84
C TYR A 154 -5.94 -12.72 -6.29
N ILE A 155 -6.38 -11.67 -6.97
CA ILE A 155 -5.84 -11.23 -8.26
C ILE A 155 -4.62 -10.37 -7.94
N ASN A 156 -3.42 -10.85 -8.27
CA ASN A 156 -2.18 -10.13 -7.97
C ASN A 156 -2.05 -8.86 -8.82
N PHE A 157 -2.46 -8.92 -10.08
CA PHE A 157 -2.39 -7.83 -11.04
C PHE A 157 -3.61 -7.89 -11.97
N LYS A 158 -4.37 -6.79 -12.03
CA LYS A 158 -5.54 -6.62 -12.88
C LYS A 158 -5.28 -5.51 -13.88
N LEU A 159 -5.39 -5.85 -15.16
CA LEU A 159 -5.32 -4.90 -16.26
C LEU A 159 -6.48 -5.17 -17.23
N GLU A 160 -7.28 -4.16 -17.48
CA GLU A 160 -8.40 -4.23 -18.41
C GLU A 160 -8.35 -3.04 -19.36
N GLY A 161 -8.84 -3.24 -20.57
CA GLY A 161 -8.87 -2.16 -21.53
C GLY A 161 -9.35 -2.58 -22.91
N TRP A 162 -8.98 -1.77 -23.88
CA TRP A 162 -9.36 -1.92 -25.27
C TRP A 162 -8.13 -1.92 -26.17
N ASN A 163 -8.11 -2.82 -27.15
CA ASN A 163 -7.11 -2.85 -28.21
C ASN A 163 -7.78 -3.27 -29.52
N PRO A 164 -7.61 -2.55 -30.64
CA PRO A 164 -8.34 -2.80 -31.89
C PRO A 164 -8.09 -4.20 -32.50
N LYS A 165 -7.00 -4.87 -32.13
CA LYS A 165 -6.65 -6.22 -32.57
C LYS A 165 -7.25 -7.32 -31.67
N SER A 166 -7.79 -6.97 -30.51
CA SER A 166 -8.48 -7.95 -29.66
C SER A 166 -9.67 -8.56 -30.40
N THR A 167 -9.76 -9.89 -30.32
CA THR A 167 -10.84 -10.69 -30.91
C THR A 167 -12.05 -10.82 -29.99
N ALA A 168 -11.95 -10.37 -28.74
CA ALA A 168 -13.07 -10.40 -27.80
C ALA A 168 -14.14 -9.36 -28.15
N ARG A 169 -15.31 -9.50 -27.51
CA ARG A 169 -16.44 -8.58 -27.69
C ARG A 169 -15.98 -7.15 -27.43
N LYS A 170 -16.40 -6.23 -28.31
CA LYS A 170 -16.04 -4.79 -28.26
C LYS A 170 -14.53 -4.52 -28.30
N HIS A 171 -13.71 -5.49 -28.68
CA HIS A 171 -12.25 -5.40 -28.68
C HIS A 171 -11.65 -5.16 -27.27
N GLU A 172 -12.33 -5.65 -26.25
CA GLU A 172 -11.85 -5.60 -24.86
C GLU A 172 -10.70 -6.61 -24.65
N PHE A 173 -9.81 -6.34 -23.70
CA PHE A 173 -8.89 -7.32 -23.17
C PHE A 173 -8.92 -7.29 -21.64
N GLN A 174 -8.67 -8.43 -21.00
CA GLN A 174 -8.74 -8.58 -19.55
C GLN A 174 -7.64 -9.52 -19.05
N TYR A 175 -6.66 -8.99 -18.33
CA TYR A 175 -5.59 -9.78 -17.73
C TYR A 175 -5.71 -9.67 -16.20
N HIS A 176 -6.32 -10.68 -15.61
CA HIS A 176 -6.37 -10.89 -14.17
C HIS A 176 -5.35 -11.98 -13.86
N LEU A 177 -4.17 -11.56 -13.43
CA LEU A 177 -3.05 -12.45 -13.16
C LEU A 177 -2.98 -12.74 -11.67
N GLY A 178 -2.85 -14.02 -11.32
CA GLY A 178 -2.82 -14.46 -9.93
C GLY A 178 -2.80 -15.98 -9.82
N GLY A 179 -2.73 -16.45 -8.58
CA GLY A 179 -2.55 -17.85 -8.23
C GLY A 179 -1.49 -18.03 -7.15
N TYR A 180 -1.79 -18.86 -6.15
CA TYR A 180 -1.00 -19.01 -4.93
C TYR A 180 -0.64 -20.48 -4.61
N MET A 181 -1.10 -21.40 -5.45
CA MET A 181 -0.88 -22.84 -5.31
C MET A 181 -0.03 -23.36 -6.45
N THR A 182 0.90 -24.27 -6.15
CA THR A 182 1.64 -25.02 -7.17
C THR A 182 0.67 -25.88 -8.00
N PRO A 183 0.83 -25.96 -9.34
CA PRO A 183 1.92 -25.37 -10.14
C PRO A 183 1.69 -23.89 -10.54
N TYR A 184 0.52 -23.32 -10.29
CA TYR A 184 0.11 -21.99 -10.77
C TYR A 184 0.38 -20.86 -9.77
N SER A 185 1.55 -20.86 -9.12
CA SER A 185 1.94 -19.76 -8.24
C SER A 185 2.45 -18.58 -9.08
N ALA A 186 1.79 -17.43 -8.97
CA ALA A 186 2.01 -16.24 -9.79
C ALA A 186 2.52 -15.05 -8.95
N LEU A 187 3.25 -15.32 -7.88
CA LEU A 187 3.85 -14.30 -7.02
C LEU A 187 5.20 -13.85 -7.60
N GLY A 188 5.34 -12.56 -7.91
CA GLY A 188 6.59 -11.97 -8.38
C GLY A 188 7.38 -11.33 -7.24
N THR A 189 8.72 -11.39 -7.28
CA THR A 189 9.59 -10.66 -6.33
C THR A 189 10.41 -9.61 -7.07
N VAL A 190 10.42 -8.39 -6.55
CA VAL A 190 11.14 -7.25 -7.12
C VAL A 190 12.28 -6.82 -6.17
N ARG A 191 13.38 -6.35 -6.75
CA ARG A 191 14.50 -5.72 -6.04
C ARG A 191 14.92 -4.48 -6.80
N ILE A 192 14.78 -3.32 -6.17
CA ILE A 192 15.15 -2.03 -6.74
C ILE A 192 16.28 -1.44 -5.91
N MET A 193 17.37 -1.07 -6.59
CA MET A 193 18.49 -0.37 -5.98
C MET A 193 18.22 1.14 -5.96
N PHE A 194 18.65 1.81 -4.88
CA PHE A 194 18.53 3.26 -4.70
C PHE A 194 19.84 3.88 -4.22
N ASP A 195 20.02 5.17 -4.53
CA ASP A 195 21.09 5.95 -3.94
C ASP A 195 20.76 6.24 -2.46
N LYS A 196 21.65 5.85 -1.54
CA LYS A 196 21.55 6.08 -0.08
C LYS A 196 21.31 7.55 0.29
N LYS A 197 21.56 8.49 -0.62
CA LYS A 197 21.37 9.94 -0.43
C LYS A 197 19.98 10.45 -0.78
N GLN A 198 19.15 9.68 -1.50
CA GLN A 198 17.79 10.10 -1.82
C GLN A 198 16.87 9.93 -0.61
N SER A 199 16.04 10.94 -0.33
CA SER A 199 15.05 10.90 0.76
C SER A 199 13.69 10.38 0.30
N ASN A 200 13.35 10.58 -0.98
CA ASN A 200 12.09 10.15 -1.57
C ASN A 200 12.35 9.05 -2.58
N HIS A 201 11.64 7.93 -2.42
CA HIS A 201 11.83 6.74 -3.24
C HIS A 201 10.62 6.60 -4.16
N GLU A 202 10.81 6.95 -5.42
CA GLU A 202 9.81 6.77 -6.47
C GLU A 202 10.16 5.53 -7.28
N ILE A 203 9.25 4.57 -7.28
CA ILE A 203 9.27 3.37 -8.12
C ILE A 203 8.26 3.59 -9.23
N THR A 204 8.73 3.63 -10.47
CA THR A 204 7.85 3.70 -11.64
C THR A 204 7.42 2.29 -12.03
N VAL A 205 6.15 2.16 -12.42
CA VAL A 205 5.56 0.93 -12.96
C VAL A 205 5.31 1.14 -14.45
N GLN A 206 6.23 0.65 -15.26
CA GLN A 206 6.33 0.97 -16.68
C GLN A 206 5.45 0.05 -17.52
N LEU A 207 4.15 0.40 -17.65
CA LEU A 207 3.17 -0.47 -18.30
C LEU A 207 3.47 -0.79 -19.77
N ALA A 208 4.14 0.11 -20.49
CA ALA A 208 4.53 -0.16 -21.87
C ALA A 208 5.36 -1.44 -21.99
N LEU A 209 6.25 -1.74 -21.03
CA LEU A 209 7.06 -2.96 -21.04
C LEU A 209 6.21 -4.23 -20.94
N PHE A 210 5.11 -4.18 -20.18
CA PHE A 210 4.19 -5.31 -20.07
C PHE A 210 3.32 -5.44 -21.33
N LEU A 211 2.73 -4.34 -21.79
CA LEU A 211 1.82 -4.31 -22.93
C LEU A 211 2.48 -4.81 -24.23
N GLU A 212 3.77 -4.53 -24.41
CA GLU A 212 4.56 -5.02 -25.55
C GLU A 212 4.71 -6.55 -25.60
N GLN A 213 4.49 -7.25 -24.49
CA GLN A 213 4.59 -8.70 -24.40
C GLN A 213 3.24 -9.40 -24.62
N LEU A 214 2.14 -8.63 -24.72
CA LEU A 214 0.80 -9.20 -24.82
C LEU A 214 0.45 -9.58 -26.25
N ASN A 215 -0.07 -10.80 -26.42
CA ASN A 215 -0.74 -11.21 -27.64
C ASN A 215 -2.26 -11.11 -27.46
N VAL A 216 -2.78 -9.88 -27.49
CA VAL A 216 -4.21 -9.58 -27.31
C VAL A 216 -5.10 -10.19 -28.40
N THR A 217 -4.55 -10.51 -29.56
CA THR A 217 -5.31 -11.11 -30.68
C THR A 217 -5.68 -12.56 -30.36
N GLU A 218 -4.69 -13.36 -29.93
CA GLU A 218 -4.86 -14.79 -29.65
C GLU A 218 -5.28 -15.07 -28.20
N LEU A 219 -4.87 -14.21 -27.27
CA LEU A 219 -5.15 -14.34 -25.84
C LEU A 219 -5.70 -13.02 -25.28
N PRO A 220 -6.94 -12.63 -25.63
CA PRO A 220 -7.53 -11.38 -25.17
C PRO A 220 -7.89 -11.39 -23.68
N ALA A 221 -8.01 -12.58 -23.06
CA ALA A 221 -8.42 -12.69 -21.67
C ALA A 221 -7.69 -13.79 -20.90
N ILE A 222 -7.28 -13.46 -19.67
CA ILE A 222 -6.88 -14.37 -18.61
C ILE A 222 -7.69 -13.96 -17.37
N MET A 223 -8.52 -14.85 -16.86
CA MET A 223 -9.42 -14.57 -15.72
C MET A 223 -9.33 -15.62 -14.61
N SER A 224 -8.29 -16.44 -14.61
CA SER A 224 -8.06 -17.46 -13.58
C SER A 224 -6.58 -17.84 -13.55
N PRO A 225 -6.11 -18.46 -12.45
CA PRO A 225 -4.79 -19.10 -12.44
C PRO A 225 -4.65 -20.14 -13.55
N GLY A 226 -3.42 -20.31 -14.04
CA GLY A 226 -3.07 -21.26 -15.12
C GLY A 226 -1.71 -20.93 -15.73
N ASP A 227 -1.23 -21.77 -16.65
CA ASP A 227 0.11 -21.64 -17.24
C ASP A 227 0.35 -20.25 -17.86
N ARG A 228 -0.62 -19.75 -18.63
CA ARG A 228 -0.53 -18.41 -19.24
C ARG A 228 -0.55 -17.28 -18.22
N ALA A 229 -1.27 -17.44 -17.12
CA ALA A 229 -1.29 -16.45 -16.05
C ALA A 229 0.09 -16.37 -15.36
N VAL A 230 0.73 -17.53 -15.13
CA VAL A 230 2.08 -17.61 -14.57
C VAL A 230 3.10 -16.98 -15.53
N GLU A 231 3.09 -17.37 -16.80
CA GLU A 231 3.99 -16.86 -17.85
C GLU A 231 3.99 -15.32 -17.91
N LEU A 232 2.80 -14.70 -17.95
CA LEU A 232 2.71 -13.24 -17.94
C LEU A 232 3.09 -12.63 -16.58
N SER A 233 2.86 -13.33 -15.46
CA SER A 233 3.23 -12.83 -14.14
C SER A 233 4.75 -12.77 -13.93
N GLU A 234 5.52 -13.61 -14.61
CA GLU A 234 6.99 -13.58 -14.59
C GLU A 234 7.57 -12.29 -15.20
N ILE A 235 6.80 -11.58 -16.02
CA ILE A 235 7.18 -10.30 -16.63
C ILE A 235 7.02 -9.17 -15.61
N LEU A 236 6.02 -9.26 -14.71
CA LEU A 236 5.64 -8.15 -13.82
C LEU A 236 6.81 -7.59 -13.03
N PRO A 237 7.75 -8.37 -12.45
CA PRO A 237 8.87 -7.79 -11.73
C PRO A 237 9.75 -6.85 -12.55
N THR A 238 9.80 -7.03 -13.87
CA THR A 238 10.67 -6.27 -14.77
C THR A 238 10.15 -4.87 -15.11
N ILE A 239 8.87 -4.59 -14.80
CA ILE A 239 8.26 -3.29 -15.12
C ILE A 239 8.48 -2.25 -14.02
N PHE A 240 9.09 -2.64 -12.90
CA PHE A 240 9.37 -1.76 -11.78
C PHE A 240 10.81 -1.24 -11.86
N SER A 241 11.00 0.06 -11.70
CA SER A 241 12.32 0.69 -11.67
C SER A 241 12.36 1.88 -10.74
N ALA A 242 13.52 2.16 -10.14
CA ALA A 242 13.76 3.45 -9.48
C ALA A 242 13.76 4.58 -10.51
N LYS A 243 13.31 5.77 -10.08
CA LYS A 243 13.45 7.01 -10.83
C LYS A 243 14.67 7.82 -10.43
#